data_AF-A0A6B3BGE7-F1
#
_entry.id   AF-A0A6B3BGE7-F1
#
_cell.length_a   1.000
_cell.length_b   1.000
_cell.length_c   1.000
_cell.angle_alpha   90.00
_cell.angle_beta   90.00
_cell.angle_gamma   90.00
#
_symmetry.space_group_name_H-M   'P 1'
#
loop_
_entity.id
_entity.type
_entity.pdbx_description
1 polymer ?
#
loop_
_entity_poly.entity_id
_entity_poly.type
_entity_poly.pdbx_seq_one_letter_code
_entity_poly.pdbx_strand_id
1 'polypeptide(L)'
;MKELAGRLTALDPDAGAAVRVIAYFDRLAEHRAGLEALVRGVAVLAGCPARLADAGRRVRLRVETDGRRRDTDRPPDPDWPSAPLSPDGAPALWLERTGAPSVVDAVILERAAAAIRSVLDRTRGRAPTAPADDPARSEEH
;
A
#
# COMPACT_ATOMS: atom_id res chain seq x y z
N MET A 1 -10.44 20.52 5.89
CA MET A 1 -9.57 20.02 4.79
C MET A 1 -9.91 20.61 3.43
N LYS A 2 -11.18 20.67 2.97
CA LYS A 2 -11.51 21.17 1.62
C LYS A 2 -11.07 22.61 1.33
N GLU A 3 -11.25 23.54 2.28
CA GLU A 3 -10.85 24.95 2.10
C GLU A 3 -9.33 25.12 1.94
N LEU A 4 -8.53 24.43 2.75
CA LEU A 4 -7.06 24.49 2.68
C LEU A 4 -6.53 23.86 1.39
N ALA A 5 -7.06 22.69 0.99
CA ALA A 5 -6.63 22.03 -0.25
C ALA A 5 -6.97 22.86 -1.50
N GLY A 6 -8.13 23.56 -1.50
CA GLY A 6 -8.51 24.47 -2.56
C GLY A 6 -7.58 25.68 -2.66
N ARG A 7 -7.25 26.30 -1.52
CA ARG A 7 -6.29 27.41 -1.47
C ARG A 7 -4.87 26.98 -1.86
N LEU A 8 -4.43 25.80 -1.46
CA LEU A 8 -3.12 25.26 -1.86
C LEU A 8 -3.06 24.98 -3.36
N THR A 9 -4.10 24.38 -3.96
CA THR A 9 -4.14 24.09 -5.41
C THR A 9 -4.03 25.36 -6.26
N ALA A 10 -4.56 26.49 -5.76
CA ALA A 10 -4.46 27.78 -6.45
C ALA A 10 -3.05 28.40 -6.38
N LEU A 11 -2.22 28.02 -5.40
CA LEU A 11 -0.81 28.42 -5.31
C LEU A 11 0.13 27.41 -5.98
N ASP A 12 -0.10 26.14 -5.74
CA ASP A 12 0.70 25.00 -6.19
C ASP A 12 -0.25 23.79 -6.43
N PRO A 13 -0.51 23.44 -7.71
CA PRO A 13 -1.34 22.30 -8.06
C PRO A 13 -0.87 20.96 -7.50
N ASP A 14 0.45 20.75 -7.39
CA ASP A 14 1.06 19.52 -6.93
C ASP A 14 0.93 19.39 -5.41
N ALA A 15 1.15 20.48 -4.68
CA ALA A 15 0.91 20.50 -3.24
C ALA A 15 -0.58 20.26 -2.92
N GLY A 16 -1.47 20.86 -3.70
CA GLY A 16 -2.91 20.61 -3.60
C GLY A 16 -3.28 19.14 -3.87
N ALA A 17 -2.65 18.51 -4.86
CA ALA A 17 -2.83 17.10 -5.18
C ALA A 17 -2.30 16.19 -4.06
N ALA A 18 -1.11 16.47 -3.53
CA ALA A 18 -0.51 15.72 -2.42
C ALA A 18 -1.43 15.72 -1.17
N VAL A 19 -1.98 16.88 -0.79
CA VAL A 19 -2.92 16.97 0.33
C VAL A 19 -4.19 16.14 0.09
N ARG A 20 -4.71 16.12 -1.14
CA ARG A 20 -5.87 15.27 -1.50
C ARG A 20 -5.53 13.79 -1.38
N VAL A 21 -4.34 13.37 -1.80
CA VAL A 21 -3.86 11.99 -1.69
C VAL A 21 -3.78 11.56 -0.22
N ILE A 22 -3.18 12.39 0.64
CA ILE A 22 -3.08 12.13 2.09
C ILE A 22 -4.48 11.92 2.67
N ALA A 23 -5.38 12.88 2.46
CA ALA A 23 -6.74 12.80 2.98
C ALA A 23 -7.51 11.58 2.44
N TYR A 24 -7.25 11.16 1.20
CA TYR A 24 -7.88 9.98 0.61
C TYR A 24 -7.44 8.68 1.30
N PHE A 25 -6.13 8.47 1.48
CA PHE A 25 -5.62 7.25 2.13
C PHE A 25 -5.90 7.22 3.63
N ASP A 26 -5.91 8.37 4.31
CA ASP A 26 -6.32 8.47 5.71
C ASP A 26 -7.76 7.99 5.88
N ARG A 27 -8.67 8.44 5.01
CA ARG A 27 -10.07 7.99 5.00
C ARG A 27 -10.20 6.50 4.74
N LEU A 28 -9.42 5.92 3.81
CA LEU A 28 -9.43 4.48 3.58
C LEU A 28 -8.91 3.70 4.80
N ALA A 29 -7.88 4.21 5.48
CA ALA A 29 -7.34 3.59 6.69
C ALA A 29 -8.36 3.65 7.85
N GLU A 30 -9.01 4.79 8.05
CA GLU A 30 -10.07 4.99 9.06
C GLU A 30 -11.24 4.02 8.86
N HIS A 31 -11.71 3.86 7.62
CA HIS A 31 -12.79 2.92 7.28
C HIS A 31 -12.33 1.46 7.19
N ARG A 32 -11.06 1.16 7.53
CA ARG A 32 -10.47 -0.19 7.48
C ARG A 32 -10.67 -0.85 6.10
N ALA A 33 -10.47 -0.08 5.04
CA ALA A 33 -10.57 -0.58 3.66
C ALA A 33 -9.65 -1.79 3.44
N GLY A 34 -10.12 -2.74 2.62
CA GLY A 34 -9.32 -3.90 2.24
C GLY A 34 -8.17 -3.56 1.30
N LEU A 35 -7.25 -4.51 1.11
CA LEU A 35 -6.08 -4.35 0.25
C LEU A 35 -6.42 -3.93 -1.18
N GLU A 36 -7.46 -4.53 -1.77
CA GLU A 36 -7.85 -4.19 -3.15
C GLU A 36 -8.30 -2.73 -3.28
N ALA A 37 -9.04 -2.22 -2.31
CA ALA A 37 -9.49 -0.83 -2.32
C ALA A 37 -8.30 0.15 -2.21
N LEU A 38 -7.29 -0.19 -1.40
CA LEU A 38 -6.08 0.60 -1.28
C LEU A 38 -5.29 0.64 -2.58
N VAL A 39 -4.99 -0.52 -3.19
CA VAL A 39 -4.22 -0.59 -4.45
C VAL A 39 -5.02 0.02 -5.61
N ARG A 40 -6.34 -0.10 -5.62
CA ARG A 40 -7.21 0.62 -6.56
C ARG A 40 -7.07 2.13 -6.42
N GLY A 41 -7.06 2.63 -5.18
CA GLY A 41 -6.79 4.04 -4.89
C GLY A 41 -5.46 4.51 -5.47
N VAL A 42 -4.41 3.71 -5.31
CA VAL A 42 -3.08 3.97 -5.91
C VAL A 42 -3.19 4.10 -7.43
N ALA A 43 -3.80 3.13 -8.11
CA ALA A 43 -3.88 3.13 -9.58
C ALA A 43 -4.67 4.33 -10.12
N VAL A 44 -5.80 4.65 -9.48
CA VAL A 44 -6.67 5.75 -9.89
C VAL A 44 -6.03 7.12 -9.64
N LEU A 45 -5.37 7.31 -8.49
CA LEU A 45 -4.73 8.58 -8.16
C LEU A 45 -3.44 8.83 -8.95
N ALA A 46 -2.67 7.77 -9.23
CA ALA A 46 -1.44 7.87 -10.00
C ALA A 46 -1.67 7.89 -11.52
N GLY A 47 -2.88 7.54 -11.98
CA GLY A 47 -3.21 7.47 -13.41
C GLY A 47 -2.43 6.40 -14.17
N CYS A 48 -1.83 5.43 -13.48
CA CYS A 48 -1.10 4.29 -14.05
C CYS A 48 -1.43 3.00 -13.27
N PRO A 49 -1.17 1.81 -13.83
CA PRO A 49 -1.43 0.57 -13.11
C PRO A 49 -0.59 0.52 -11.83
N ALA A 50 -1.19 -0.02 -10.76
CA ALA A 50 -0.54 -0.18 -9.48
C ALA A 50 -0.41 -1.64 -9.12
N ARG A 51 0.74 -2.00 -8.54
CA ARG A 51 1.05 -3.38 -8.21
C ARG A 51 1.54 -3.51 -6.79
N LEU A 52 0.94 -4.43 -6.05
CA LEU A 52 1.36 -4.85 -4.72
C LEU A 52 1.86 -6.29 -4.81
N ALA A 53 3.13 -6.52 -4.48
CA ALA A 53 3.70 -7.86 -4.41
C ALA A 53 4.66 -7.95 -3.23
N ASP A 54 4.33 -8.80 -2.27
CA ASP A 54 5.16 -9.09 -1.11
C ASP A 54 5.25 -10.61 -0.93
N ALA A 55 6.42 -11.16 -1.26
CA ALA A 55 6.67 -12.59 -1.20
C ALA A 55 6.61 -13.13 0.25
N GLY A 56 7.11 -12.36 1.22
CA GLY A 56 7.08 -12.74 2.63
C GLY A 56 5.67 -12.77 3.21
N ARG A 57 4.76 -11.96 2.66
CA ARG A 57 3.34 -11.93 3.04
C ARG A 57 2.45 -12.80 2.14
N ARG A 58 3.02 -13.42 1.09
CA ARG A 58 2.29 -14.14 0.02
C ARG A 58 1.16 -13.32 -0.60
N VAL A 59 1.36 -12.01 -0.72
CA VAL A 59 0.37 -11.10 -1.31
C VAL A 59 0.83 -10.72 -2.71
N ARG A 60 -0.05 -10.90 -3.69
CA ARG A 60 0.12 -10.38 -5.05
C ARG A 60 -1.22 -9.83 -5.52
N LEU A 61 -1.20 -8.57 -5.97
CA LEU A 61 -2.35 -7.87 -6.47
C LEU A 61 -1.89 -6.83 -7.47
N ARG A 62 -2.60 -6.70 -8.58
CA ARG A 62 -2.38 -5.63 -9.56
C ARG A 62 -3.71 -5.06 -9.98
N VAL A 63 -3.78 -3.73 -10.03
CA VAL A 63 -4.97 -2.99 -10.42
C VAL A 63 -4.61 -2.05 -11.56
N GLU A 64 -5.40 -2.09 -12.62
CA GLU A 64 -5.24 -1.20 -13.78
C GLU A 64 -5.81 0.20 -13.48
N THR A 65 -5.56 1.14 -14.39
CA THR A 65 -6.07 2.52 -14.30
C THR A 65 -7.60 2.62 -14.32
N ASP A 66 -8.29 1.63 -14.90
CA ASP A 66 -9.76 1.51 -14.85
C ASP A 66 -10.28 1.04 -13.47
N GLY A 67 -9.37 0.81 -12.52
CA GLY A 67 -9.65 0.33 -11.18
C GLY A 67 -9.99 -1.16 -11.10
N ARG A 68 -9.86 -1.91 -12.20
CA ARG A 68 -10.10 -3.36 -12.21
C ARG A 68 -8.83 -4.12 -11.87
N ARG A 69 -9.00 -5.16 -11.07
CA ARG A 69 -7.93 -6.13 -10.79
C ARG A 69 -7.61 -6.91 -12.06
N ARG A 70 -6.33 -6.98 -12.41
CA ARG A 70 -5.80 -7.84 -13.48
C ARG A 70 -4.50 -8.47 -13.02
N ASP A 71 -4.57 -9.75 -12.69
CA ASP A 71 -3.42 -10.50 -12.23
C ASP A 71 -2.42 -10.72 -13.37
N THR A 72 -1.14 -10.82 -13.02
CA THR A 72 -0.05 -11.16 -13.93
C THR A 72 1.07 -11.85 -13.18
N ASP A 73 1.70 -12.80 -13.84
CA ASP A 73 2.82 -13.59 -13.32
C ASP A 73 4.18 -12.97 -13.64
N ARG A 74 4.24 -11.92 -14.49
CA ARG A 74 5.50 -11.22 -14.79
C ARG A 74 6.04 -10.56 -13.52
N PRO A 75 7.34 -10.58 -13.21
CA PRO A 75 7.87 -9.80 -12.08
C PRO A 75 7.66 -8.29 -12.28
N PRO A 76 7.55 -7.49 -11.20
CA PRO A 76 7.58 -6.03 -11.32
C PRO A 76 8.93 -5.57 -11.87
N ASP A 77 8.91 -4.51 -12.68
CA ASP A 77 10.13 -3.91 -13.22
C ASP A 77 10.85 -3.13 -12.10
N PRO A 78 12.17 -3.34 -11.88
CA PRO A 78 12.91 -2.62 -10.86
C PRO A 78 13.02 -1.10 -11.13
N ASP A 79 12.88 -0.67 -12.39
CA ASP A 79 12.98 0.75 -12.76
C ASP A 79 11.68 1.54 -12.49
N TRP A 80 10.61 0.85 -12.09
CA TRP A 80 9.35 1.49 -11.73
C TRP A 80 9.42 2.17 -10.36
N PRO A 81 8.79 3.36 -10.20
CA PRO A 81 8.65 3.99 -8.90
C PRO A 81 8.01 3.03 -7.91
N SER A 82 8.66 2.87 -6.75
CA SER A 82 8.24 1.88 -5.77
C SER A 82 8.50 2.31 -4.34
N ALA A 83 7.77 1.69 -3.41
CA ALA A 83 7.99 1.85 -1.98
C ALA A 83 7.96 0.49 -1.27
N PRO A 84 8.79 0.32 -0.23
CA PRO A 84 8.69 -0.83 0.65
C PRO A 84 7.51 -0.66 1.62
N LEU A 85 6.94 -1.78 2.09
CA LEU A 85 5.89 -1.74 3.12
C LEU A 85 6.45 -1.50 4.53
N SER A 86 7.72 -1.83 4.75
CA SER A 86 8.46 -1.61 5.99
C SER A 86 9.66 -0.69 5.72
N PRO A 87 10.11 0.13 6.68
CA PRO A 87 11.23 1.06 6.48
C PRO A 87 12.50 0.43 5.87
N ASP A 88 12.84 -0.78 6.30
CA ASP A 88 14.02 -1.53 5.82
C ASP A 88 13.64 -2.71 4.91
N GLY A 89 12.41 -2.71 4.39
CA GLY A 89 11.88 -3.78 3.54
C GLY A 89 12.35 -3.65 2.08
N ALA A 90 12.24 -4.75 1.35
CA ALA A 90 12.30 -4.69 -0.11
C ALA A 90 11.09 -3.91 -0.68
N PRO A 91 11.21 -3.30 -1.87
CA PRO A 91 10.09 -2.72 -2.58
C PRO A 91 8.95 -3.74 -2.72
N ALA A 92 7.72 -3.27 -2.47
CA ALA A 92 6.54 -4.13 -2.43
C ALA A 92 5.29 -3.48 -3.03
N LEU A 93 5.29 -2.16 -3.20
CA LEU A 93 4.29 -1.42 -3.94
C LEU A 93 4.96 -0.69 -5.12
N TRP A 94 4.45 -0.85 -6.33
CA TRP A 94 4.97 -0.25 -7.56
C TRP A 94 3.89 0.52 -8.30
N LEU A 95 4.32 1.57 -9.01
CA LEU A 95 3.56 2.26 -10.05
C LEU A 95 4.13 1.83 -11.41
N GLU A 96 3.34 1.17 -12.25
CA GLU A 96 3.79 0.60 -13.53
C GLU A 96 3.98 1.68 -14.60
N ARG A 97 4.98 2.53 -14.40
CA ARG A 97 5.39 3.53 -15.39
C ARG A 97 6.89 3.79 -15.32
N THR A 98 7.42 4.30 -16.41
CA THR A 98 8.82 4.71 -16.55
C THR A 98 8.97 6.21 -16.35
N GLY A 99 10.15 6.65 -15.93
CA GLY A 99 10.49 8.07 -15.77
C GLY A 99 10.57 8.52 -14.32
N ALA A 100 10.99 9.77 -14.12
CA ALA A 100 11.13 10.34 -12.80
C ALA A 100 9.77 10.43 -12.08
N PRO A 101 9.64 9.93 -10.84
CA PRO A 101 8.42 10.08 -10.07
C PRO A 101 8.17 11.56 -9.74
N SER A 102 6.92 11.98 -9.84
CA SER A 102 6.50 13.30 -9.34
C SER A 102 6.40 13.29 -7.81
N VAL A 103 6.26 14.47 -7.21
CA VAL A 103 5.99 14.63 -5.78
C VAL A 103 4.70 13.89 -5.38
N VAL A 104 3.66 13.97 -6.22
CA VAL A 104 2.38 13.31 -5.96
C VAL A 104 2.57 11.79 -5.90
N ASP A 105 3.43 11.23 -6.74
CA ASP A 105 3.71 9.79 -6.77
C ASP A 105 4.42 9.31 -5.52
N ALA A 106 5.41 10.08 -5.06
CA ALA A 106 6.09 9.81 -3.80
C ALA A 106 5.09 9.79 -2.64
N VAL A 107 4.18 10.77 -2.58
CA VAL A 107 3.14 10.83 -1.55
C VAL A 107 2.13 9.68 -1.68
N ILE A 108 1.70 9.33 -2.89
CA ILE A 108 0.82 8.16 -3.11
C ILE A 108 1.48 6.90 -2.55
N LEU A 109 2.73 6.64 -2.94
CA LEU A 109 3.48 5.45 -2.54
C LEU A 109 3.67 5.40 -1.01
N GLU A 110 4.08 6.51 -0.40
CA GLU A 110 4.29 6.60 1.05
C GLU A 110 2.99 6.33 1.83
N ARG A 111 1.92 7.07 1.50
CA ARG A 111 0.63 6.97 2.22
C ARG A 111 -0.02 5.61 2.02
N ALA A 112 0.00 5.08 0.81
CA ALA A 112 -0.55 3.76 0.50
C ALA A 112 0.25 2.65 1.18
N ALA A 113 1.59 2.68 1.15
CA ALA A 113 2.42 1.66 1.79
C ALA A 113 2.15 1.59 3.30
N ALA A 114 2.02 2.74 3.98
CA ALA A 114 1.67 2.80 5.39
C ALA A 114 0.28 2.19 5.69
N ALA A 115 -0.74 2.52 4.88
CA ALA A 115 -2.08 1.97 5.04
C ALA A 115 -2.12 0.44 4.76
N ILE A 116 -1.44 -0.01 3.70
CA ILE A 116 -1.33 -1.43 3.34
C ILE A 116 -0.62 -2.22 4.44
N ARG A 117 0.49 -1.70 4.99
CA ARG A 117 1.18 -2.31 6.13
C ARG A 117 0.21 -2.51 7.30
N SER A 118 -0.55 -1.48 7.68
CA SER A 118 -1.52 -1.55 8.77
C SER A 118 -2.58 -2.64 8.57
N VAL A 119 -3.10 -2.79 7.35
CA VAL A 119 -4.08 -3.84 7.01
C VAL A 119 -3.46 -5.23 7.15
N LEU A 120 -2.25 -5.43 6.61
CA LEU A 120 -1.56 -6.72 6.61
C LEU A 120 -1.15 -7.16 8.02
N ASP A 121 -0.66 -6.25 8.84
CA ASP A 121 -0.23 -6.53 10.20
C ASP A 121 -1.43 -6.95 11.06
N ARG A 122 -2.60 -6.30 10.88
CA ARG A 122 -3.86 -6.70 11.53
C ARG A 122 -4.31 -8.10 11.12
N THR A 123 -4.20 -8.46 9.84
CA THR A 123 -4.61 -9.79 9.36
C THR A 123 -3.71 -10.91 9.88
N ARG A 124 -2.42 -10.62 10.11
CA ARG A 124 -1.46 -11.59 10.67
C ARG A 124 -1.63 -11.81 12.16
N GLY A 125 -1.89 -10.77 12.93
CA GLY A 125 -2.18 -10.90 14.38
C GLY A 125 -3.47 -11.67 14.69
N ARG A 126 -4.30 -11.97 13.67
CA ARG A 126 -5.51 -12.79 13.79
C ARG A 126 -5.28 -14.28 13.46
N ALA A 127 -4.14 -14.64 12.86
CA ALA A 127 -3.82 -16.05 12.69
C ALA A 127 -3.58 -16.66 14.09
N PRO A 128 -4.22 -17.80 14.46
CA PRO A 128 -3.91 -18.45 15.72
C PRO A 128 -2.45 -18.86 15.68
N THR A 129 -1.61 -18.24 16.50
CA THR A 129 -0.33 -18.82 16.87
C THR A 129 -0.67 -20.16 17.51
N ALA A 130 -0.27 -21.28 16.88
CA ALA A 130 -0.38 -22.57 17.52
C ALA A 130 0.27 -22.46 18.92
N PRO A 131 -0.36 -23.00 19.98
CA PRO A 131 0.23 -22.90 21.30
C PRO A 131 1.61 -23.56 21.27
N ALA A 132 2.58 -22.84 21.83
CA ALA A 132 3.90 -23.37 22.13
C ALA A 132 3.74 -24.72 22.82
N ASP A 133 4.52 -25.71 22.39
CA ASP A 133 4.70 -26.97 23.09
C ASP A 133 4.90 -26.66 24.57
N ASP A 134 3.91 -27.02 25.37
CA ASP A 134 3.95 -27.04 26.81
C ASP A 134 4.75 -28.30 27.18
N PRO A 135 6.01 -28.21 27.67
CA PRO A 135 6.71 -29.39 28.16
C PRO A 135 6.13 -29.70 29.54
N ALA A 136 4.93 -30.25 29.56
CA ALA A 136 4.34 -30.85 30.74
C ALA A 136 5.16 -32.09 31.11
N ARG A 137 6.11 -31.86 32.03
CA ARG A 137 6.27 -32.62 33.28
C ARG A 137 5.98 -34.12 33.13
N SER A 138 7.00 -34.90 32.77
CA SER A 138 7.00 -36.33 33.09
C SER A 138 7.60 -36.51 34.48
N GLU A 139 6.72 -36.66 35.45
CA GLU A 139 7.01 -37.22 36.77
C GLU A 139 7.14 -38.76 36.66
N GLU A 140 8.08 -39.30 37.44
CA GLU A 140 8.07 -40.64 38.08
C GLU A 140 8.27 -41.92 37.23
N HIS A 141 9.43 -42.58 37.40
CA HIS A 141 9.59 -43.74 38.30
C HIS A 141 11.07 -44.00 38.63
#